data_AF-A0A7C4E9J3-F1
#
_entry.id   AF-A0A7C4E9J3-F1
#
_cell.length_a   1.000
_cell.length_b   1.000
_cell.length_c   1.000
_cell.angle_alpha   90.00
_cell.angle_beta   90.00
_cell.angle_gamma   90.00
#
_symmetry.space_group_name_H-M   'P 1'
#
loop_
_entity.id
_entity.type
_entity.pdbx_description
1 polymer ?
#
loop_
_entity_poly.entity_id
_entity_poly.type
_entity_poly.pdbx_seq_one_letter_code
_entity_poly.pdbx_strand_id
1 'polypeptide(L)'
;MNRLVAFARTPALAGVFVCAVLLAGCATPPQTAALRAAPPPGLAASHRIDSVPFFAQDEYQCGPASLAMALAAGGVAATPEALKPQVYLPAREGSLQPEMLATARRHGRPDG
;
A
#
# COMPACT_ATOMS: atom_id res chain seq x y z
N MET A 1 -29.00 50.62 -16.21
CA MET A 1 -28.06 49.49 -16.41
C MET A 1 -27.40 49.16 -15.08
N ASN A 2 -27.16 47.87 -14.77
CA ASN A 2 -26.33 47.34 -13.65
C ASN A 2 -27.05 46.54 -12.54
N ARG A 3 -27.90 45.57 -12.89
CA ARG A 3 -28.38 44.50 -11.97
C ARG A 3 -28.08 43.07 -12.42
N LEU A 4 -27.46 42.87 -13.57
CA LEU A 4 -27.22 41.55 -14.17
C LEU A 4 -25.88 40.89 -13.77
N VAL A 5 -24.95 41.63 -13.15
CA VAL A 5 -23.60 41.11 -12.82
C VAL A 5 -23.50 40.51 -11.41
N ALA A 6 -24.45 40.79 -10.52
CA ALA A 6 -24.45 40.27 -9.15
C ALA A 6 -24.95 38.81 -9.05
N PHE A 7 -25.92 38.42 -9.90
CA PHE A 7 -26.55 37.10 -9.86
C PHE A 7 -25.68 35.97 -10.43
N ALA A 8 -24.66 36.30 -11.23
CA ALA A 8 -23.73 35.34 -11.81
C ALA A 8 -22.54 34.98 -10.89
N ARG A 9 -22.23 35.82 -9.89
CA ARG A 9 -21.08 35.62 -8.98
C ARG A 9 -21.42 34.72 -7.79
N THR A 10 -22.67 34.71 -7.35
CA THR A 10 -23.19 33.86 -6.26
C THR A 10 -23.23 32.35 -6.58
N PRO A 11 -23.69 31.88 -7.76
CA PRO A 11 -23.69 30.44 -8.05
C PRO A 11 -22.28 29.89 -8.30
N ALA A 12 -21.37 30.70 -8.83
CA ALA A 12 -19.97 30.30 -9.03
C ALA A 12 -19.24 30.09 -7.69
N LEU A 13 -19.45 30.97 -6.70
CA LEU A 13 -18.91 30.81 -5.36
C LEU A 13 -19.52 29.60 -4.63
N ALA A 14 -20.83 29.37 -4.78
CA ALA A 14 -21.48 28.16 -4.26
C ALA A 14 -20.92 26.89 -4.92
N GLY A 15 -20.68 26.90 -6.23
CA GLY A 15 -20.05 25.79 -6.95
C GLY A 15 -18.62 25.52 -6.48
N VAL A 16 -17.80 26.55 -6.31
CA VAL A 16 -16.44 26.41 -5.76
C VAL A 16 -16.47 25.85 -4.34
N PHE A 17 -17.38 26.33 -3.49
CA PHE A 17 -17.55 25.81 -2.13
C PHE A 17 -17.96 24.34 -2.12
N VAL A 18 -18.95 23.95 -2.93
CA VAL A 18 -19.38 22.55 -3.05
C VAL A 18 -18.24 21.67 -3.58
N CYS A 19 -17.52 22.11 -4.63
CA CYS A 19 -16.36 21.38 -5.14
C CYS A 19 -15.26 21.23 -4.07
N ALA A 20 -14.99 22.28 -3.29
CA ALA A 20 -14.01 22.22 -2.20
C ALA A 20 -14.42 21.24 -1.10
N VAL A 21 -15.71 21.22 -0.72
CA VAL A 21 -16.25 20.27 0.27
C VAL A 21 -16.20 18.83 -0.25
N LEU A 22 -16.54 18.61 -1.53
CA LEU A 22 -16.47 17.29 -2.15
C LEU A 22 -15.03 16.77 -2.24
N LEU A 23 -14.05 17.65 -2.49
CA LEU A 23 -12.63 17.29 -2.53
C LEU A 23 -12.00 17.11 -1.13
N ALA A 24 -12.59 17.70 -0.09
CA ALA A 24 -12.07 17.62 1.28
C ALA A 24 -12.27 16.23 1.93
N GLY A 25 -13.17 15.38 1.39
CA GLY A 25 -13.46 14.06 1.95
C GLY A 25 -12.28 13.08 1.96
N CYS A 26 -11.31 13.23 1.06
CA CYS A 26 -10.16 12.33 0.94
C CYS A 26 -8.92 12.76 1.74
N ALA A 27 -8.92 13.96 2.33
CA ALA A 27 -7.71 14.54 2.91
C ALA A 27 -7.42 14.08 4.34
N THR A 28 -8.44 13.63 5.08
CA THR A 28 -8.27 13.22 6.49
C THR A 28 -9.02 11.93 6.76
N PRO A 29 -8.36 10.80 7.04
CA PRO A 29 -9.03 9.58 7.45
C PRO A 29 -9.34 9.63 8.96
N PRO A 30 -10.57 10.01 9.39
CA PRO A 30 -10.89 10.19 10.82
C PRO A 30 -10.73 8.89 11.60
N GLN A 31 -11.00 7.75 10.96
CA GLN A 31 -10.87 6.41 11.54
C GLN A 31 -9.41 6.10 11.89
N THR A 32 -8.47 6.34 10.97
CA THR A 32 -7.04 6.13 11.21
C THR A 32 -6.50 7.08 12.27
N ALA A 33 -7.02 8.31 12.34
CA ALA A 33 -6.65 9.25 13.39
C ALA A 33 -7.13 8.76 14.77
N ALA A 34 -8.39 8.31 14.88
CA ALA A 34 -8.95 7.77 16.11
C ALA A 34 -8.20 6.52 16.60
N LEU A 35 -7.91 5.57 15.70
CA LEU A 35 -7.14 4.37 16.03
C LEU A 35 -5.73 4.66 16.54
N ARG A 36 -5.09 5.72 16.02
CA ARG A 36 -3.76 6.15 16.49
C ARG A 36 -3.83 6.88 17.83
N ALA A 37 -4.87 7.66 18.07
CA ALA A 37 -5.07 8.40 19.31
C ALA A 37 -5.48 7.48 20.48
N ALA A 38 -6.30 6.47 20.21
CA ALA A 38 -6.76 5.48 21.18
C ALA A 38 -6.65 4.07 20.58
N PRO A 39 -5.45 3.45 20.64
CA PRO A 39 -5.28 2.07 20.21
C PRO A 39 -6.19 1.12 21.00
N PRO A 40 -6.68 0.03 20.38
CA PRO A 40 -7.46 -0.98 21.07
C PRO A 40 -6.71 -1.53 22.29
N PRO A 41 -7.40 -1.79 23.42
CA PRO A 41 -6.77 -2.40 24.58
C PRO A 41 -6.22 -3.78 24.21
N GLY A 42 -4.98 -4.06 24.62
CA GLY A 42 -4.30 -5.33 24.33
C GLY A 42 -3.50 -5.37 23.01
N LEU A 43 -3.50 -4.30 22.21
CA LEU A 43 -2.62 -4.22 21.04
C LEU A 43 -1.17 -3.95 21.47
N ALA A 44 -0.28 -4.90 21.20
CA ALA A 44 1.14 -4.73 21.47
C ALA A 44 1.76 -3.65 20.58
N ALA A 45 2.68 -2.84 21.14
CA ALA A 45 3.42 -1.84 20.37
C ALA A 45 4.32 -2.46 19.29
N SER A 46 4.73 -3.71 19.48
CA SER A 46 5.51 -4.50 18.54
C SER A 46 5.21 -5.99 18.70
N HIS A 47 5.27 -6.73 17.61
CA HIS A 47 5.18 -8.19 17.59
C HIS A 47 6.28 -8.75 16.70
N ARG A 48 6.90 -9.86 17.11
CA ARG A 48 7.92 -10.57 16.33
C ARG A 48 7.33 -11.89 15.84
N ILE A 49 7.55 -12.19 14.56
CA ILE A 49 7.20 -13.47 13.97
C ILE A 49 8.47 -14.34 14.02
N ASP A 50 8.49 -15.32 14.90
CA ASP A 50 9.70 -16.11 15.17
C ASP A 50 10.00 -17.15 14.06
N SER A 51 8.98 -17.62 13.35
CA SER A 51 9.07 -18.73 12.40
C SER A 51 9.17 -18.30 10.94
N VAL A 52 9.73 -17.12 10.66
CA VAL A 52 10.00 -16.69 9.27
C VAL A 52 11.20 -17.49 8.75
N PRO A 53 11.05 -18.31 7.69
CA PRO A 53 12.17 -19.05 7.15
C PRO A 53 13.18 -18.08 6.54
N PHE A 54 14.46 -18.30 6.83
CA PHE A 54 15.54 -17.51 6.27
C PHE A 54 16.03 -18.14 4.97
N PHE A 55 16.00 -17.37 3.88
CA PHE A 55 16.62 -17.75 2.61
C PHE A 55 17.90 -16.94 2.41
N ALA A 56 19.05 -17.63 2.40
CA ALA A 56 20.31 -16.99 2.02
C ALA A 56 20.22 -16.49 0.57
N GLN A 57 20.68 -15.26 0.32
CA GLN A 57 20.56 -14.61 -0.97
C GLN A 57 21.86 -14.69 -1.77
N ASP A 58 21.73 -14.98 -3.05
CA ASP A 58 22.80 -14.77 -4.05
C ASP A 58 22.63 -13.41 -4.74
N GLU A 59 23.44 -13.18 -5.78
CA GLU A 59 23.37 -11.96 -6.57
C GLU A 59 21.97 -11.76 -7.21
N TYR A 60 21.48 -10.52 -7.14
CA TYR A 60 20.16 -10.11 -7.64
C TYR A 60 18.96 -10.76 -6.94
N GLN A 61 19.16 -11.29 -5.72
CA GLN A 61 18.10 -11.96 -4.96
C GLN A 61 17.60 -11.20 -3.73
N CYS A 62 18.04 -9.97 -3.45
CA CYS A 62 17.55 -9.22 -2.28
C CYS A 62 16.02 -9.07 -2.27
N GLY A 63 15.41 -8.73 -3.41
CA GLY A 63 13.95 -8.70 -3.58
C GLY A 63 13.29 -10.08 -3.57
N PRO A 64 13.69 -11.01 -4.45
CA PRO A 64 13.13 -12.37 -4.51
C PRO A 64 13.20 -13.13 -3.19
N ALA A 65 14.33 -13.04 -2.47
CA ALA A 65 14.49 -13.70 -1.18
C ALA A 65 13.59 -13.09 -0.12
N SER A 66 13.53 -11.75 -0.03
CA SER A 66 12.63 -11.06 0.89
C SER A 66 11.16 -11.44 0.64
N LEU A 67 10.75 -11.53 -0.63
CA LEU A 67 9.41 -11.96 -1.00
C LEU A 67 9.16 -13.43 -0.65
N ALA A 68 10.13 -14.31 -0.90
CA ALA A 68 10.03 -15.72 -0.53
C ALA A 68 9.85 -15.89 0.99
N MET A 69 10.63 -15.17 1.81
CA MET A 69 10.50 -15.20 3.27
C MET A 69 9.10 -14.76 3.72
N ALA A 70 8.59 -13.66 3.14
CA ALA A 70 7.26 -13.14 3.47
C ALA A 70 6.13 -14.09 3.05
N LEU A 71 6.21 -14.69 1.86
CA LEU A 71 5.24 -15.66 1.36
C LEU A 71 5.25 -16.94 2.19
N ALA A 72 6.44 -17.47 2.51
CA ALA A 72 6.58 -18.67 3.30
C ALA A 72 6.14 -18.48 4.76
N ALA A 73 6.39 -17.30 5.36
CA ALA A 73 5.80 -16.94 6.65
C ALA A 73 4.26 -16.91 6.63
N GLY A 74 3.66 -16.62 5.47
CA GLY A 74 2.22 -16.70 5.22
C GLY A 74 1.71 -18.08 4.77
N GLY A 75 2.54 -19.14 4.84
CA GLY A 75 2.16 -20.51 4.46
C GLY A 75 2.21 -20.81 2.96
N VAL A 76 2.71 -19.90 2.14
CA VAL A 76 2.89 -20.10 0.69
C VAL A 76 4.28 -20.63 0.41
N ALA A 77 4.38 -21.83 -0.16
CA ALA A 77 5.66 -22.36 -0.61
C ALA A 77 6.21 -21.51 -1.77
N ALA A 78 7.32 -20.82 -1.53
CA ALA A 78 8.02 -20.02 -2.53
C ALA A 78 9.53 -20.05 -2.26
N THR A 79 10.35 -19.95 -3.31
CA THR A 79 11.81 -19.87 -3.21
C THR A 79 12.36 -18.65 -3.95
N PRO A 80 13.51 -18.09 -3.55
CA PRO A 80 14.13 -16.95 -4.23
C PRO A 80 14.35 -17.22 -5.73
N GLU A 81 14.76 -18.43 -6.10
CA GLU A 81 15.08 -18.83 -7.47
C GLU A 81 13.83 -18.82 -8.36
N ALA A 82 12.71 -19.32 -7.84
CA ALA A 82 11.44 -19.33 -8.56
C ALA A 82 10.87 -17.92 -8.75
N LEU A 83 11.13 -17.01 -7.80
CA LEU A 83 10.62 -15.64 -7.81
C LEU A 83 11.52 -14.66 -8.57
N LYS A 84 12.82 -14.91 -8.66
CA LYS A 84 13.79 -14.05 -9.36
C LYS A 84 13.34 -13.61 -10.76
N PRO A 85 12.94 -14.50 -11.68
CA PRO A 85 12.48 -14.07 -13.01
C PRO A 85 11.15 -13.30 -13.01
N GLN A 86 10.41 -13.30 -11.90
CA GLN A 86 9.12 -12.61 -11.77
C GLN A 86 9.27 -11.19 -11.22
N VAL A 87 10.25 -10.97 -10.34
CA VAL A 87 10.39 -9.69 -9.62
C VAL A 87 11.66 -8.92 -9.92
N TYR A 88 12.73 -9.55 -10.43
CA TYR A 88 13.96 -8.85 -10.78
C TYR A 88 13.92 -8.39 -12.25
N LEU A 89 14.20 -7.10 -12.47
CA LEU A 89 14.29 -6.51 -13.80
C LEU A 89 15.76 -6.18 -14.12
N PRO A 90 16.43 -6.95 -15.00
CA PRO A 90 17.84 -6.71 -15.34
C PRO A 90 18.09 -5.30 -15.89
N ALA A 91 17.19 -4.78 -16.72
CA ALA A 91 17.30 -3.44 -17.30
C ALA A 91 17.23 -2.30 -16.27
N ARG A 92 16.83 -2.62 -15.04
CA ARG A 92 16.70 -1.67 -13.91
C ARG A 92 17.53 -2.11 -12.70
N GLU A 93 18.33 -3.16 -12.85
CA GLU A 93 19.22 -3.72 -11.84
C GLU A 93 18.55 -3.93 -10.47
N GLY A 94 17.26 -4.28 -10.43
CA GLY A 94 16.54 -4.35 -9.16
C GLY A 94 15.17 -5.00 -9.21
N SER A 95 14.61 -5.19 -8.01
CA SER A 95 13.24 -5.65 -7.82
C SER A 95 12.34 -4.50 -7.44
N LEU A 96 11.49 -4.11 -8.39
CA LEU A 96 10.63 -2.95 -8.23
C LEU A 96 9.33 -3.31 -7.51
N GLN A 97 8.77 -2.33 -6.81
CA GLN A 97 7.56 -2.51 -6.00
C GLN A 97 6.35 -3.04 -6.79
N PRO A 98 6.07 -2.59 -8.03
CA PRO A 98 4.94 -3.09 -8.79
C PRO A 98 4.99 -4.61 -9.04
N GLU A 99 6.16 -5.12 -9.39
CA GLU A 99 6.44 -6.52 -9.71
C GLU A 99 6.37 -7.37 -8.44
N MET A 100 6.92 -6.86 -7.33
CA MET A 100 6.79 -7.48 -6.01
C MET A 100 5.32 -7.65 -5.61
N LEU A 101 4.52 -6.59 -5.73
CA LEU A 101 3.09 -6.61 -5.39
C LEU A 101 2.27 -7.47 -6.36
N ALA A 102 2.58 -7.44 -7.65
CA ALA A 102 1.91 -8.26 -8.65
C ALA A 102 2.19 -9.75 -8.41
N THR A 103 3.44 -10.09 -8.10
CA THR A 103 3.88 -11.46 -7.81
C THR A 103 3.24 -11.96 -6.53
N ALA A 104 3.30 -11.18 -5.43
CA ALA A 104 2.63 -11.52 -4.18
C ALA A 104 1.14 -11.84 -4.37
N ARG A 105 0.43 -11.05 -5.18
CA ARG A 105 -0.99 -11.29 -5.50
C ARG A 105 -1.24 -12.57 -6.29
N ARG A 106 -0.36 -12.91 -7.25
CA ARG A 106 -0.48 -14.13 -8.06
C ARG A 106 -0.31 -15.40 -7.25
N HIS A 107 0.59 -15.38 -6.27
CA HIS A 107 0.82 -16.53 -5.39
C HIS A 107 -0.28 -16.73 -4.35
N GLY A 108 -1.20 -15.77 -4.21
CA GLY A 108 -2.27 -15.80 -3.24
C GLY A 108 -1.74 -15.73 -1.81
N ARG A 109 -2.60 -15.37 -0.87
CA ARG A 109 -2.40 -15.71 0.53
C ARG A 109 -3.41 -16.83 0.80
N PRO A 110 -3.02 -18.06 1.19
CA PRO A 110 -3.96 -19.00 1.73
C PRO A 110 -4.56 -18.29 2.93
N ASP A 111 -5.85 -18.00 2.81
CA ASP A 111 -6.81 -17.56 3.81
C ASP A 111 -6.21 -17.25 5.20
N GLY A 112 -6.27 -15.98 5.58
CA GLY A 112 -5.97 -15.56 6.96
C GLY A 112 -7.11 -15.88 7.91
#